data_AF-A0A928N2Q0-F1
#
_entry.id   AF-A0A928N2Q0-F1
#
_cell.length_a   1.000
_cell.length_b   1.000
_cell.length_c   1.000
_cell.angle_alpha   90.00
_cell.angle_beta   90.00
_cell.angle_gamma   90.00
#
_symmetry.space_group_name_H-M   'P 1'
#
loop_
_entity.id
_entity.type
_entity.pdbx_description
1 polymer ?
#
loop_
_entity_poly.entity_id
_entity_poly.type
_entity_poly.pdbx_seq_one_letter_code
_entity_poly.pdbx_strand_id
1 'polypeptide(L)'
;MSKNLLTIFQNEKEIIPENLISLKLGVKKRTGEQFAKATTNDGKTYIKSFSYTGVEEQKLITIPNYLNKNQRNEIIKDLARTYTQDDIADMLGVSQSTVSNVLRNNTANKK
;
A
#
# COMPACT_ATOMS: atom_id res chain seq x y z
N MET A 1 -11.99 -23.10 6.15
CA MET A 1 -12.97 -22.01 6.25
C MET A 1 -12.43 -20.81 5.50
N SER A 2 -13.11 -20.32 4.46
CA SER A 2 -12.70 -19.11 3.73
C SER A 2 -12.95 -17.90 4.62
N LYS A 3 -11.90 -17.30 5.19
CA LYS A 3 -12.00 -15.99 5.84
C LYS A 3 -12.54 -15.00 4.80
N ASN A 4 -13.66 -14.35 5.12
CA ASN A 4 -14.29 -13.42 4.19
C ASN A 4 -13.45 -12.14 4.12
N LEU A 5 -12.98 -11.78 2.92
CA LEU A 5 -12.13 -10.60 2.71
C LEU A 5 -12.79 -9.30 3.20
N LEU A 6 -14.12 -9.26 3.21
CA LEU A 6 -14.92 -8.12 3.66
C LEU A 6 -14.85 -7.87 5.17
N THR A 7 -14.50 -8.89 5.96
CA THR A 7 -14.46 -8.81 7.43
C THR A 7 -13.04 -8.75 8.00
N ILE A 8 -12.01 -8.74 7.15
CA ILE A 8 -10.59 -8.83 7.56
C ILE A 8 -10.15 -7.71 8.51
N PHE A 9 -10.75 -6.53 8.35
CA PHE A 9 -10.47 -5.35 9.17
C PHE A 9 -11.56 -5.03 10.19
N GLN A 10 -12.65 -5.81 10.27
CA GLN A 10 -13.78 -5.49 11.19
C GLN A 10 -13.38 -5.45 12.67
N ASN A 11 -12.32 -6.17 13.05
CA ASN A 11 -11.82 -6.20 14.42
C ASN A 11 -10.60 -5.28 14.65
N GLU A 12 -10.12 -4.59 13.62
CA GLU A 12 -9.01 -3.65 13.75
C GLU A 12 -9.53 -2.30 14.21
N LYS A 13 -9.54 -2.08 15.54
CA LYS A 13 -9.97 -0.81 16.15
C LYS A 13 -9.18 0.39 15.65
N GLU A 14 -7.99 0.18 15.11
CA GLU A 14 -7.15 1.25 14.56
C GLU A 14 -7.61 1.76 13.19
N ILE A 15 -8.37 0.95 12.44
CA ILE A 15 -8.88 1.34 11.12
C ILE A 15 -10.26 1.96 11.33
N ILE A 16 -10.25 3.26 11.59
CA ILE A 16 -11.48 4.06 11.70
C ILE A 16 -12.01 4.33 10.29
N PRO A 17 -13.27 3.96 9.97
CA PRO A 17 -13.83 4.13 8.62
C PRO A 17 -13.74 5.56 8.08
N GLU A 18 -13.89 6.57 8.94
CA GLU A 18 -13.79 7.99 8.55
C GLU A 18 -12.39 8.40 8.05
N ASN A 19 -11.35 7.67 8.43
CA ASN A 19 -9.97 7.97 8.05
C ASN A 19 -9.50 7.15 6.83
N LEU A 20 -10.34 6.27 6.28
CA LEU A 20 -9.97 5.38 5.20
C LEU A 20 -9.92 6.12 3.85
N ILE A 21 -8.73 6.21 3.25
CA ILE A 21 -8.52 6.76 1.91
C ILE A 21 -8.77 5.70 0.85
N SER A 22 -8.24 4.49 1.06
CA SER A 22 -8.37 3.42 0.09
C SER A 22 -8.50 2.05 0.77
N LEU A 23 -9.31 1.20 0.16
CA LEU A 23 -9.42 -0.21 0.51
C LEU A 23 -9.28 -1.03 -0.75
N LYS A 24 -8.32 -1.95 -0.75
CA LYS A 24 -8.04 -2.84 -1.87
C LYS A 24 -8.05 -4.28 -1.40
N LEU A 25 -8.92 -5.06 -2.00
CA LEU A 25 -9.04 -6.50 -1.78
C LEU A 25 -8.62 -7.20 -3.08
N GLY A 26 -7.91 -8.32 -2.97
CA GLY A 26 -7.52 -9.05 -4.15
C GLY A 26 -6.92 -10.42 -3.86
N VAL A 27 -6.54 -11.10 -4.93
CA VAL A 27 -5.84 -12.38 -4.88
C VAL A 27 -4.57 -12.24 -5.70
N LYS A 28 -3.41 -12.59 -5.12
CA LYS A 28 -2.15 -12.61 -5.83
C LYS A 28 -2.20 -13.73 -6.85
N LYS A 29 -2.24 -13.37 -8.15
CA LYS A 29 -2.36 -14.33 -9.26
C LYS A 29 -1.31 -15.45 -9.23
N ARG A 30 -0.10 -15.17 -8.72
CA ARG A 30 1.02 -16.12 -8.68
C ARG A 30 0.94 -17.13 -7.53
N THR A 31 0.53 -16.68 -6.35
CA THR A 31 0.56 -17.51 -5.12
C THR A 31 -0.83 -17.98 -4.67
N GLY A 32 -1.90 -17.41 -5.25
CA GLY A 32 -3.27 -17.63 -4.78
C GLY A 32 -3.56 -16.97 -3.43
N GLU A 33 -2.62 -16.22 -2.86
CA GLU A 33 -2.79 -15.53 -1.59
C GLU A 33 -3.84 -14.45 -1.70
N GLN A 34 -4.82 -14.49 -0.81
CA GLN A 34 -5.78 -13.40 -0.67
C GLN A 34 -5.11 -12.27 0.11
N PHE A 35 -5.35 -11.02 -0.29
CA PHE A 35 -4.83 -9.88 0.44
C PHE A 35 -5.88 -8.79 0.58
N ALA A 36 -5.74 -8.03 1.66
CA ALA A 36 -6.48 -6.83 1.95
C ALA A 36 -5.49 -5.74 2.33
N LYS A 37 -5.65 -4.55 1.74
CA LYS A 37 -4.85 -3.36 2.00
C LYS A 37 -5.78 -2.21 2.33
N ALA A 38 -5.59 -1.59 3.48
CA ALA A 38 -6.32 -0.41 3.93
C ALA A 38 -5.33 0.72 4.15
N THR A 39 -5.53 1.86 3.47
CA THR A 39 -4.71 3.06 3.63
C THR A 39 -5.54 4.15 4.27
N THR A 40 -5.00 4.77 5.31
CA THR A 40 -5.65 5.84 6.08
C THR A 40 -5.03 7.21 5.80
N ASN A 41 -5.76 8.27 6.14
CA ASN A 41 -5.36 9.68 5.92
C ASN A 41 -4.20 10.16 6.78
N ASP A 42 -3.88 9.45 7.87
CA ASP A 42 -2.72 9.67 8.72
C ASP A 42 -1.42 9.04 8.15
N GLY A 43 -1.48 8.50 6.93
CA GLY A 43 -0.33 7.92 6.24
C GLY A 43 -0.04 6.46 6.64
N LYS A 44 -0.92 5.81 7.41
CA LYS A 44 -0.77 4.37 7.70
C LYS A 44 -1.38 3.52 6.59
N THR A 45 -0.71 2.40 6.30
CA THR A 45 -1.23 1.37 5.42
C THR A 45 -1.12 0.02 6.11
N TYR A 46 -2.27 -0.61 6.30
CA TYR A 46 -2.42 -1.94 6.88
C TYR A 46 -2.56 -2.95 5.76
N ILE A 47 -1.71 -3.97 5.74
CA ILE A 47 -1.77 -5.07 4.78
C ILE A 47 -1.97 -6.35 5.57
N LYS A 48 -2.99 -7.12 5.19
CA LYS A 48 -3.18 -8.49 5.65
C LYS A 48 -3.22 -9.42 4.46
N SER A 49 -2.46 -10.51 4.51
CA SER A 49 -2.51 -11.56 3.50
C SER A 49 -2.71 -12.94 4.11
N PHE A 50 -3.45 -13.77 3.39
CA PHE A 50 -3.82 -15.12 3.75
C PHE A 50 -3.37 -16.07 2.66
N SER A 51 -2.51 -17.01 3.01
CA SER A 51 -2.12 -18.09 2.10
C SER A 51 -3.22 -19.13 1.97
N TYR A 52 -3.13 -19.93 0.91
CA TYR A 52 -4.02 -21.08 0.71
C TYR A 52 -3.95 -22.09 1.88
N THR A 53 -2.77 -22.22 2.50
CA THR A 53 -2.55 -23.11 3.66
C THR A 53 -3.05 -22.52 4.98
N GLY A 54 -3.56 -21.28 4.97
CA GLY A 54 -4.08 -20.59 6.16
C GLY A 54 -3.04 -19.81 6.95
N VAL A 55 -1.82 -19.63 6.41
CA VAL A 55 -0.83 -18.74 7.01
C VAL A 55 -1.31 -17.30 6.87
N GLU A 56 -1.32 -16.57 7.98
CA GLU A 56 -1.69 -15.16 8.06
C GLU A 56 -0.43 -14.30 8.23
N GLU A 57 -0.28 -13.32 7.35
CA GLU A 57 0.76 -12.29 7.45
C GLU A 57 0.08 -10.94 7.61
N GLN A 58 0.56 -10.14 8.56
CA GLN A 58 0.08 -8.79 8.82
C GLN A 58 1.26 -7.83 8.79
N LYS A 59 1.05 -6.68 8.15
CA LYS A 59 2.06 -5.64 8.01
C LYS A 59 1.44 -4.26 8.21
N LEU A 60 2.09 -3.45 9.02
CA LEU A 60 1.81 -2.02 9.17
C LEU A 60 2.94 -1.22 8.51
N ILE A 61 2.56 -0.28 7.65
CA ILE A 61 3.47 0.65 6.99
C ILE A 61 3.03 2.05 7.41
N THR A 62 3.95 2.82 7.99
CA THR A 62 3.69 4.22 8.37
C THR A 62 4.49 5.12 7.44
N ILE A 63 3.79 5.92 6.64
CA ILE A 63 4.39 6.90 5.76
C ILE A 63 4.44 8.24 6.48
N PRO A 64 5.60 8.89 6.57
CA PRO A 64 5.69 10.20 7.20
C PRO A 64 4.92 11.25 6.39
N ASN A 65 4.30 12.19 7.09
CA ASN A 65 3.72 13.37 6.45
C ASN A 65 4.78 14.12 5.65
N TYR A 66 4.41 14.56 4.45
CA TYR A 66 5.26 15.36 3.58
C TYR A 66 4.58 16.69 3.25
N LEU A 67 5.37 17.76 3.25
CA LEU A 67 4.88 19.12 3.02
C LEU A 67 5.05 19.57 1.57
N ASN A 68 5.96 18.93 0.82
CA ASN A 68 6.29 19.33 -0.53
C ASN A 68 6.53 18.14 -1.48
N LYS A 69 6.53 18.45 -2.78
CA LYS A 69 6.69 17.46 -3.85
C LYS A 69 8.04 16.72 -3.77
N ASN A 70 9.10 17.37 -3.31
CA ASN A 70 10.42 16.75 -3.22
C ASN A 70 10.45 15.64 -2.15
N GLN A 71 9.92 15.92 -0.96
CA GLN A 71 9.78 14.92 0.11
C GLN A 71 8.93 13.72 -0.35
N ARG A 72 7.77 13.97 -0.98
CA ARG A 72 6.96 12.90 -1.57
C ARG A 72 7.74 12.06 -2.57
N ASN A 73 8.54 12.70 -3.43
CA ASN A 73 9.30 12.00 -4.45
C ASN A 73 10.42 11.14 -3.85
N GLU A 74 11.06 11.56 -2.77
CA GLU A 74 12.03 10.74 -2.03
C GLU A 74 11.35 9.52 -1.38
N ILE A 75 10.18 9.70 -0.77
CA ILE A 75 9.37 8.60 -0.23
C ILE A 75 9.01 7.60 -1.35
N ILE A 76 8.59 8.09 -2.52
CA ILE A 76 8.29 7.23 -3.69
C ILE A 76 9.52 6.40 -4.08
N LYS A 77 10.71 7.00 -4.11
CA LYS A 77 11.95 6.30 -4.46
C LYS A 77 12.33 5.25 -3.43
N ASP A 78 12.11 5.53 -2.14
CA ASP A 78 12.39 4.58 -1.07
C ASP A 78 11.43 3.38 -1.12
N LEU A 79 10.12 3.64 -1.23
CA LEU A 79 9.10 2.59 -1.35
C LEU A 79 9.29 1.71 -2.59
N ALA A 80 9.79 2.26 -3.70
CA ALA A 80 10.04 1.51 -4.93
C ALA A 80 11.12 0.42 -4.81
N ARG A 81 11.86 0.37 -3.70
CA ARG A 81 12.79 -0.74 -3.39
C ARG A 81 12.06 -2.03 -3.02
N THR A 82 10.81 -1.94 -2.57
CA THR A 82 10.07 -3.08 -2.01
C THR A 82 8.66 -3.22 -2.60
N TYR A 83 8.06 -2.13 -3.06
CA TYR A 83 6.67 -2.10 -3.52
C TYR A 83 6.54 -1.77 -5.00
N THR A 84 5.44 -2.21 -5.60
CA THR A 84 5.11 -1.91 -6.99
C THR A 84 4.61 -0.47 -7.15
N GLN A 85 4.60 0.05 -8.39
CA GLN A 85 4.11 1.42 -8.64
C GLN A 85 2.63 1.58 -8.29
N ASP A 86 1.82 0.55 -8.53
CA ASP A 86 0.41 0.52 -8.15
C ASP A 86 0.26 0.56 -6.62
N ASP A 87 1.09 -0.20 -5.90
CA ASP A 87 1.03 -0.21 -4.44
C ASP A 87 1.36 1.15 -3.85
N ILE A 88 2.39 1.81 -4.38
CA ILE A 88 2.83 3.15 -3.95
C ILE A 88 1.77 4.19 -4.26
N ALA A 89 1.12 4.09 -5.42
CA ALA A 89 0.03 4.97 -5.82
C ALA A 89 -1.14 4.89 -4.83
N ASP A 90 -1.56 3.67 -4.49
CA ASP A 90 -2.63 3.42 -3.51
C ASP A 90 -2.25 3.97 -2.12
N MET A 91 -0.99 3.75 -1.69
CA MET A 91 -0.48 4.15 -0.37
C MET A 91 -0.37 5.67 -0.18
N LEU A 92 -0.01 6.39 -1.25
CA LEU A 92 0.19 7.85 -1.19
C LEU A 92 -1.04 8.64 -1.64
N GLY A 93 -2.09 7.97 -2.11
CA GLY A 93 -3.28 8.63 -2.69
C GLY A 93 -2.96 9.42 -3.96
N VAL A 94 -2.02 8.94 -4.79
CA VAL A 94 -1.61 9.60 -6.04
C VAL A 94 -1.82 8.68 -7.24
N SER A 95 -1.75 9.21 -8.46
CA SER A 95 -1.84 8.36 -9.66
C SER A 95 -0.57 7.52 -9.86
N GLN A 96 -0.73 6.30 -10.41
CA GLN A 96 0.40 5.48 -10.83
C GLN A 96 1.29 6.22 -11.86
N SER A 97 0.72 7.05 -12.73
CA SER A 97 1.49 7.90 -13.65
C SER A 97 2.38 8.90 -12.92
N THR A 98 1.95 9.43 -11.77
CA THR A 98 2.77 10.31 -10.93
C THR A 98 3.98 9.55 -10.38
N VAL A 99 3.76 8.32 -9.89
CA VAL A 99 4.84 7.44 -9.41
C VAL A 99 5.81 7.13 -10.55
N SER A 100 5.30 6.76 -11.73
CA SER A 100 6.12 6.46 -12.91
C SER A 100 7.02 7.62 -13.32
N ASN A 101 6.47 8.84 -13.36
CA ASN A 101 7.23 10.04 -13.72
C ASN A 101 8.35 10.33 -12.72
N VAL A 102 8.11 10.17 -11.42
CA VAL A 102 9.13 10.36 -10.38
C VAL A 102 10.27 9.35 -10.54
N LEU A 103 9.95 8.09 -10.81
CA LEU A 103 10.95 7.04 -10.97
C LEU A 103 11.76 7.19 -12.27
N ARG A 104 11.13 7.63 -13.37
CA ARG A 104 11.81 7.93 -14.65
C ARG A 104 12.78 9.10 -14.55
N ASN A 105 12.41 10.16 -13.84
CA ASN A 105 13.27 11.33 -13.67
C ASN A 105 14.49 11.05 -12.77
N ASN A 106 14.45 10.00 -11.95
CA ASN A 106 15.58 9.58 -11.12
C ASN A 106 16.67 8.86 -11.94
N THR A 107 16.31 8.10 -12.97
CA THR A 107 17.26 7.40 -13.83
C THR A 107 17.99 8.32 -14.79
N ALA A 108 17.41 9.46 -15.18
CA ALA A 108 18.04 10.44 -16.06
C ALA A 108 19.25 11.15 -15.40
N ASN A 109 19.25 11.29 -14.06
CA ASN A 109 20.33 11.94 -13.31
C ASN A 109 21.48 10.98 -12.91
N LYS A 110 21.50 9.75 -13.44
CA LYS A 110 22.57 8.75 -13.20
C LYS A 110 23.46 8.52 -14.43
N LYS A 111 23.39 9.38 -15.45
CA LYS A 111 24.29 9.36 -16.62
C LYS A 111 25.26 10.51 -16.58
#